data_AF-A0A936FQI4-F1
#
_entry.id   AF-A0A936FQI4-F1
#
_cell.length_a   1.000
_cell.length_b   1.000
_cell.length_c   1.000
_cell.angle_alpha   90.00
_cell.angle_beta   90.00
_cell.angle_gamma   90.00
#
_symmetry.space_group_name_H-M   'P 1'
#
loop_
_entity.id
_entity.type
_entity.pdbx_description
1 polymer ?
#
loop_
_entity_poly.entity_id
_entity_poly.type
_entity_poly.pdbx_seq_one_letter_code
_entity_poly.pdbx_strand_id
1 'polypeptide(L)'
;MPVNFSVKGVPDELAARLRERAAANHRSLQGELMAILHEATSRQPAATADWRQRFRPAAAAHGGRPSTIDEVVARIKARSPAPRVRGPSSVDVIRQMRDDRYGDAWLAARKDTSAAKKPARRGR
;
A
#
# COMPACT_ATOMS: atom_id res chain seq x y z
N MET A 1 5.66 -7.36 37.98
CA MET A 1 6.82 -7.94 38.68
C MET A 1 8.02 -7.85 37.76
N PRO A 2 9.19 -7.38 38.23
CA PRO A 2 10.41 -7.36 37.40
C PRO A 2 10.90 -8.78 37.14
N VAL A 3 11.28 -9.08 35.90
CA VAL A 3 11.84 -10.38 35.49
C VAL A 3 13.32 -10.17 35.15
N ASN A 4 14.20 -10.98 35.74
CA ASN A 4 15.62 -10.94 35.43
C ASN A 4 15.93 -11.91 34.26
N PHE A 5 16.76 -11.45 33.31
CA PHE A 5 17.16 -12.23 32.14
C PHE A 5 18.68 -12.31 32.07
N SER A 6 19.20 -13.54 31.99
CA SER A 6 20.64 -13.80 31.85
C SER A 6 20.88 -14.66 30.62
N VAL A 7 21.76 -14.18 29.74
CA VAL A 7 22.21 -14.94 28.55
C VAL A 7 23.58 -15.52 28.85
N LYS A 8 23.70 -16.85 28.74
CA LYS A 8 24.97 -17.56 28.90
C LYS A 8 25.58 -17.89 27.55
N GLY A 9 26.92 -17.97 27.49
CA GLY A 9 27.64 -18.39 26.29
C GLY A 9 27.60 -17.38 25.14
N VAL A 10 27.62 -16.09 25.45
CA VAL A 10 27.70 -15.04 24.42
C VAL A 10 29.11 -15.05 23.83
N PRO A 11 29.28 -15.21 22.50
CA PRO A 11 30.59 -15.11 21.86
C PRO A 11 31.23 -13.73 22.10
N ASP A 12 32.54 -13.70 22.33
CA ASP A 12 33.26 -12.47 22.68
C ASP A 12 33.12 -11.38 21.62
N GLU A 13 33.16 -11.75 20.34
CA GLU A 13 32.95 -10.84 19.22
C GLU A 13 31.55 -10.19 19.25
N LEU A 14 30.53 -10.98 19.59
CA LEU A 14 29.16 -10.47 19.70
C LEU A 14 29.03 -9.52 20.89
N ALA A 15 29.65 -9.86 22.02
CA ALA A 15 29.69 -8.98 23.19
C ALA A 15 30.42 -7.67 22.89
N ALA A 16 31.53 -7.70 22.13
CA ALA A 16 32.25 -6.51 21.71
C ALA A 16 31.38 -5.59 20.84
N ARG A 17 30.74 -6.14 19.81
CA ARG A 17 29.83 -5.38 18.93
C ARG A 17 28.65 -4.76 19.67
N LEU A 18 28.11 -5.47 20.67
CA LEU A 18 27.04 -4.92 21.53
C LEU A 18 27.53 -3.75 22.39
N ARG A 19 28.75 -3.82 22.93
CA ARG A 19 29.34 -2.70 23.69
C ARG A 19 29.61 -1.49 22.81
N GLU A 20 30.17 -1.70 21.61
CA GLU A 20 30.39 -0.62 20.64
C GLU A 20 29.09 0.07 20.26
N ARG A 21 28.05 -0.73 19.95
CA ARG A 21 26.72 -0.21 19.65
C ARG A 21 26.14 0.58 20.83
N ALA A 22 26.28 0.09 22.06
CA ALA A 22 25.82 0.79 23.25
C ALA A 22 26.55 2.14 23.44
N ALA A 23 27.89 2.16 23.24
CA ALA A 23 28.69 3.37 23.30
C ALA A 23 28.26 4.40 22.24
N ALA A 24 28.05 3.96 20.99
CA ALA A 24 27.59 4.81 19.90
C ALA A 24 26.19 5.41 20.14
N ASN A 25 25.32 4.69 20.85
CA ASN A 25 23.98 5.15 21.22
C ASN A 25 23.94 5.87 22.58
N HIS A 26 25.10 6.09 23.22
CA HIS A 26 25.23 6.70 24.54
C HIS A 26 24.36 6.03 25.62
N ARG A 27 24.31 4.69 25.60
CA ARG A 27 23.52 3.87 26.52
C ARG A 27 24.40 2.87 27.25
N SER A 28 23.94 2.43 28.42
CA SER A 28 24.52 1.25 29.08
C SER A 28 24.24 -0.01 28.26
N LEU A 29 25.06 -1.06 28.42
CA LEU A 29 24.84 -2.34 27.73
C LEU A 29 23.46 -2.92 28.02
N GLN A 30 23.00 -2.83 29.27
CA GLN A 30 21.66 -3.27 29.67
C GLN A 30 20.58 -2.44 28.98
N GLY A 31 20.75 -1.11 28.91
CA GLY A 31 19.81 -0.22 28.20
C GLY A 31 19.74 -0.52 26.71
N GLU A 32 20.86 -0.84 26.08
CA GLU A 32 20.89 -1.22 24.66
C GLU A 32 20.20 -2.56 24.41
N LEU A 33 20.41 -3.55 25.27
CA LEU A 33 19.69 -4.83 25.20
C LEU A 33 18.18 -4.63 25.36
N MET A 34 17.75 -3.79 26.30
CA MET A 34 16.34 -3.45 26.46
C MET A 34 15.76 -2.77 25.23
N ALA A 35 16.52 -1.85 24.60
CA ALA A 35 16.09 -1.20 23.36
C ALA A 35 15.93 -2.19 22.20
N ILE A 36 16.87 -3.12 22.03
CA ILE A 36 16.79 -4.17 21.00
C ILE A 36 15.60 -5.09 21.24
N LEU A 37 15.38 -5.53 22.48
CA LEU A 37 14.22 -6.37 22.83
C LEU A 37 12.90 -5.63 22.61
N HIS A 38 12.84 -4.35 22.98
CA HIS A 38 11.67 -3.52 22.73
C HIS A 38 11.39 -3.38 21.23
N GLU A 39 12.42 -3.13 20.41
CA GLU A 39 12.27 -3.06 18.95
C GLU A 39 11.79 -4.39 18.36
N ALA A 40 12.40 -5.51 18.76
CA ALA A 40 12.06 -6.85 18.25
C ALA A 40 10.63 -7.27 18.60
N THR A 41 10.11 -6.81 19.74
CA THR A 41 8.74 -7.13 20.20
C THR A 41 7.70 -6.12 19.73
N SER A 42 8.08 -4.84 19.58
CA SER A 42 7.21 -3.78 19.04
C SER A 42 7.05 -3.88 17.53
N ARG A 43 8.07 -4.42 16.85
CA ARG A 43 7.94 -4.85 15.47
C ARG A 43 7.10 -6.12 15.46
N GLN A 44 5.78 -5.95 15.54
CA GLN A 44 4.88 -6.95 14.96
C GLN A 44 5.48 -7.31 13.60
N PRO A 45 5.59 -8.60 13.24
CA PRO A 45 5.78 -8.91 11.83
C PRO A 45 4.75 -8.05 11.11
N ALA A 46 5.13 -7.44 10.00
CA ALA A 46 4.14 -6.93 9.07
C ALA A 46 3.35 -8.14 8.58
N ALA A 47 2.53 -8.74 9.45
CA ALA A 47 1.44 -9.62 9.17
C ALA A 47 0.52 -8.71 8.40
N THR A 48 0.78 -8.65 7.10
CA THR A 48 0.09 -7.85 6.11
C THR A 48 -0.17 -6.45 6.65
N ALA A 49 0.72 -5.48 6.43
CA ALA A 49 0.31 -4.08 6.55
C ALA A 49 -1.02 -3.97 5.80
N ASP A 50 -2.13 -3.93 6.53
CA ASP A 50 -3.45 -4.05 5.95
C ASP A 50 -3.56 -2.78 5.14
N TRP A 51 -3.39 -2.91 3.83
CA TRP A 51 -3.42 -1.77 2.94
C TRP A 51 -4.74 -1.02 3.13
N ARG A 52 -5.79 -1.68 3.63
CA ARG A 52 -7.06 -1.09 4.05
C ARG A 52 -6.95 -0.21 5.29
N GLN A 53 -6.09 -0.51 6.26
CA GLN A 53 -5.81 0.38 7.40
C GLN A 53 -4.91 1.56 6.99
N ARG A 54 -3.87 1.31 6.18
CA ARG A 54 -2.95 2.35 5.67
C ARG A 54 -3.68 3.36 4.79
N PHE A 55 -4.63 2.89 4.00
CA PHE A 55 -5.55 3.68 3.20
C PHE A 55 -6.96 3.58 3.75
N ARG A 56 -7.15 3.84 5.05
CA ARG A 56 -8.50 3.98 5.59
C ARG A 56 -9.15 5.15 4.84
N PRO A 57 -10.15 4.91 3.97
CA PRO A 57 -10.79 6.02 3.29
C PRO A 57 -11.37 6.94 4.35
N ALA A 58 -11.28 8.24 4.14
CA ALA A 58 -11.92 9.24 4.98
C ALA A 58 -13.45 9.12 4.85
N ALA A 59 -14.05 8.01 5.29
CA ALA A 59 -15.48 7.83 5.39
C ALA A 59 -16.11 8.87 6.35
N ALA A 60 -15.29 9.45 7.23
CA ALA A 60 -15.66 10.57 8.07
C ALA A 60 -16.04 11.83 7.27
N ALA A 61 -15.46 12.05 6.08
CA ALA A 61 -15.75 13.23 5.27
C ALA A 61 -17.13 13.20 4.58
N HIS A 62 -17.76 12.01 4.49
CA HIS A 62 -19.07 11.83 3.85
C HIS A 62 -20.15 11.35 4.83
N GLY A 63 -20.01 11.60 6.13
CA GLY A 63 -21.03 11.23 7.11
C GLY A 63 -21.27 9.72 7.21
N GLY A 64 -20.26 8.90 6.94
CA GLY A 64 -20.33 7.45 7.08
C GLY A 64 -20.75 6.67 5.83
N ARG A 65 -21.16 7.34 4.73
CA ARG A 65 -21.38 6.63 3.46
C ARG A 65 -20.07 6.47 2.67
N PRO A 66 -19.83 5.31 2.02
CA PRO A 66 -18.71 5.16 1.11
C PRO A 66 -18.85 6.13 -0.08
N SER A 67 -17.76 6.79 -0.49
CA SER A 67 -17.76 7.65 -1.67
C SER A 67 -18.12 6.84 -2.92
N THR A 68 -18.95 7.39 -3.80
CA THR A 68 -19.18 6.79 -5.12
C THR A 68 -17.95 6.99 -6.01
N ILE A 69 -17.82 6.18 -7.07
CA ILE A 69 -16.72 6.32 -8.03
C ILE A 69 -16.72 7.73 -8.64
N ASP A 70 -17.88 8.26 -8.98
CA ASP A 70 -18.02 9.59 -9.58
C ASP A 70 -17.57 10.71 -8.61
N GLU A 71 -17.92 10.59 -7.32
CA GLU A 71 -17.46 11.53 -6.28
C GLU A 71 -15.94 11.49 -6.11
N VAL A 72 -15.36 10.30 -6.14
CA VAL A 72 -13.90 10.13 -6.08
C VAL A 72 -13.23 10.78 -7.29
N VAL A 73 -13.77 10.57 -8.50
CA VAL A 73 -13.24 11.16 -9.75
C VAL A 73 -13.35 12.69 -9.72
N ALA A 74 -14.50 13.23 -9.32
CA ALA A 74 -14.70 14.67 -9.19
C ALA A 74 -13.70 15.29 -8.20
N ARG A 75 -13.50 14.63 -7.05
CA ARG A 75 -12.53 15.07 -6.03
C ARG A 75 -11.08 15.07 -6.57
N ILE A 76 -10.69 14.04 -7.31
CA ILE A 76 -9.35 13.95 -7.90
C ILE A 76 -9.16 15.06 -8.94
N LYS A 77 -10.14 15.28 -9.83
CA LYS A 77 -10.11 16.35 -10.84
C LYS A 77 -10.03 17.75 -10.22
N ALA A 78 -10.79 18.00 -9.14
CA ALA A 78 -10.73 19.27 -8.43
C ALA A 78 -9.36 19.51 -7.78
N ARG A 79 -8.73 18.47 -7.22
CA ARG A 79 -7.43 18.57 -6.54
C ARG A 79 -6.24 18.60 -7.50
N SER A 80 -6.39 18.07 -8.70
CA SER A 80 -5.36 18.05 -9.73
C SER A 80 -6.03 18.11 -11.11
N PRO A 81 -6.24 19.33 -11.65
CA PRO A 81 -6.94 19.52 -12.91
C PRO A 81 -6.16 18.95 -14.11
N ALA A 82 -4.83 18.95 -14.02
CA ALA A 82 -3.94 18.40 -15.02
C ALA A 82 -3.41 17.02 -14.61
N PRO A 83 -3.32 16.06 -15.54
CA PRO A 83 -2.70 14.76 -15.28
C PRO A 83 -1.25 14.93 -14.85
N ARG A 84 -0.89 14.43 -13.65
CA ARG A 84 0.51 14.32 -13.23
C ARG A 84 1.14 13.09 -13.87
N VAL A 85 1.24 13.08 -15.19
CA VAL A 85 1.85 11.95 -15.91
C VAL A 85 3.25 12.35 -16.32
N ARG A 86 4.24 11.62 -15.81
CA ARG A 86 5.60 11.65 -16.34
C ARG A 86 5.78 10.39 -17.18
N GLY A 87 5.71 10.53 -18.50
CA GLY A 87 5.81 9.42 -19.46
C GLY A 87 4.47 9.05 -20.13
N PRO A 88 4.44 7.95 -20.92
CA PRO A 88 3.23 7.51 -21.59
C PRO A 88 2.17 7.03 -20.58
N SER A 89 0.91 7.30 -20.88
CA SER A 89 -0.22 6.82 -20.08
C SER A 89 -0.22 5.30 -20.03
N SER A 90 -0.27 4.74 -18.82
CA SER A 90 -0.41 3.29 -18.64
C SER A 90 -1.65 2.73 -19.34
N VAL A 91 -2.71 3.55 -19.49
CA VAL A 91 -3.91 3.16 -20.25
C VAL A 91 -3.59 2.96 -21.73
N ASP A 92 -2.77 3.83 -22.31
CA ASP A 92 -2.41 3.75 -23.73
C ASP A 92 -1.46 2.57 -23.97
N VAL A 93 -0.53 2.28 -23.04
CA VAL A 93 0.31 1.08 -23.09
C VAL A 93 -0.54 -0.19 -23.02
N ILE A 94 -1.52 -0.26 -22.12
CA ILE A 94 -2.41 -1.43 -22.00
C ILE A 94 -3.27 -1.59 -23.27
N ARG A 95 -3.75 -0.49 -23.85
CA ARG A 95 -4.46 -0.51 -25.14
C ARG A 95 -3.57 -1.06 -26.24
N GLN A 96 -2.36 -0.53 -26.38
CA GLN A 96 -1.37 -1.00 -27.35
C GLN A 96 -1.11 -2.49 -27.19
N MET A 97 -0.80 -2.97 -25.98
CA MET A 97 -0.56 -4.39 -25.73
C MET A 97 -1.76 -5.28 -26.05
N ARG A 98 -2.98 -4.79 -25.78
CA ARG A 98 -4.20 -5.52 -26.12
C ARG A 98 -4.40 -5.57 -27.63
N ASP A 99 -4.23 -4.43 -28.29
CA ASP A 99 -4.47 -4.30 -29.73
C ASP A 99 -3.40 -5.07 -30.51
N ASP A 100 -2.16 -5.11 -30.04
CA ASP A 100 -1.09 -5.96 -30.59
C ASP A 100 -1.37 -7.45 -30.38
N ARG A 101 -1.93 -7.82 -29.21
CA ARG A 101 -2.14 -9.23 -28.83
C ARG A 101 -3.42 -9.83 -29.39
N TYR A 102 -4.45 -9.01 -29.59
CA TYR A 102 -5.80 -9.47 -29.95
C TYR A 102 -6.36 -8.80 -31.22
N GLY A 103 -5.67 -7.79 -31.77
CA GLY A 103 -5.89 -7.22 -33.10
C GLY A 103 -7.32 -6.78 -33.42
N ASP A 104 -7.59 -6.68 -34.72
CA ASP A 104 -8.89 -6.31 -35.28
C ASP A 104 -9.99 -7.33 -34.95
N ALA A 105 -9.64 -8.60 -34.72
CA ALA A 105 -10.58 -9.66 -34.38
C ALA A 105 -11.29 -9.42 -33.03
N TRP A 106 -10.59 -8.88 -32.04
CA TRP A 106 -11.17 -8.56 -30.73
C TRP A 106 -12.01 -7.28 -30.75
N LEU A 107 -11.61 -6.29 -31.56
CA LEU A 107 -12.39 -5.08 -31.79
C LEU A 107 -13.68 -5.35 -32.60
N ALA A 108 -13.63 -6.26 -33.58
CA ALA A 108 -14.79 -6.69 -34.36
C ALA A 108 -15.82 -7.41 -33.48
N ALA A 109 -15.41 -8.38 -32.65
CA ALA A 109 -16.30 -9.11 -31.75
C ALA A 109 -17.02 -8.20 -30.71
N ARG A 110 -16.43 -7.05 -30.38
CA ARG A 110 -17.01 -6.09 -29.45
C ARG A 110 -18.03 -5.14 -30.10
N LYS A 111 -17.91 -4.85 -31.40
CA LYS A 111 -18.90 -4.04 -32.12
C LYS A 111 -20.27 -4.73 -32.17
N ASP A 112 -20.27 -6.05 -32.31
CA ASP A 112 -21.51 -6.86 -32.35
C ASP A 112 -22.22 -6.89 -30.98
N THR A 113 -21.47 -6.88 -29.89
CA THR A 113 -22.03 -6.87 -28.53
C THR A 113 -22.49 -5.48 -28.06
N SER A 114 -21.95 -4.39 -28.63
CA SER A 114 -22.41 -3.03 -28.32
C SER A 114 -23.74 -2.67 -28.97
N ALA A 115 -24.07 -3.27 -30.13
CA ALA A 115 -25.38 -3.10 -30.78
C ALA A 115 -26.52 -3.73 -29.96
N ALA A 116 -26.21 -4.77 -29.16
CA ALA A 116 -27.18 -5.51 -28.35
C ALA A 116 -27.52 -4.85 -27.00
N LYS A 117 -26.84 -3.77 -26.59
CA LYS A 117 -27.00 -3.16 -25.25
C LYS A 117 -27.53 -1.73 -25.30
N LYS A 118 -28.61 -1.48 -26.04
CA LYS A 118 -29.45 -0.28 -25.86
C LYS A 118 -30.71 -0.69 -25.09
N PRO A 119 -30.77 -0.56 -23.75
CA PRO A 119 -32.03 -0.79 -23.06
C PRO A 119 -33.03 0.29 -23.49
N ALA A 120 -34.16 -0.14 -24.02
CA ALA A 120 -35.30 0.73 -24.30
C ALA A 120 -35.68 1.47 -23.01
N ARG A 121 -35.58 2.80 -23.03
CA ARG A 121 -36.19 3.66 -22.00
C ARG A 121 -37.70 3.43 -22.06
N ARG A 122 -38.23 2.54 -21.24
CA ARG A 122 -39.66 2.49 -20.92
C ARG A 122 -39.93 3.57 -19.90
N GLY A 123 -40.51 4.66 -20.37
CA GLY A 123 -41.21 5.61 -19.52
C GLY A 123 -42.52 5.01 -19.04
N ARG A 124 -42.82 5.27 -17.77
CA ARG A 124 -44.15 5.65 -17.27
C ARG A 124 -43.97 6.30 -15.92
#